data_AF-A0A1X2IY76-F1
#
_entry.id   AF-A0A1X2IY76-F1
#
_cell.length_a   1.000
_cell.length_b   1.000
_cell.length_c   1.000
_cell.angle_alpha   90.00
_cell.angle_beta   90.00
_cell.angle_gamma   90.00
#
_symmetry.space_group_name_H-M   'P 1'
#
loop_
_entity.id
_entity.type
_entity.pdbx_description
1 polymer ?
#
loop_
_entity_poly.entity_id
_entity_poly.type
_entity_poly.pdbx_seq_one_letter_code
_entity_poly.pdbx_strand_id
1 'polypeptide(L)'
;MSSPSLTLAQQSDKIQQLSLQSPPNKTTYKKTIQQRRKKTQVYSWTVDSLQRQYRRSIYEDRLLAEKHEARSTQLTQQRRQLEQDINQLTHDLQSHDTHLQAARTYAHQRHTKYLLRQRQFHRYAKVPLINNTYKQKYLRAQKKNQLAESDVAAQRHGIDHIKDQRTIRHQQLQEQEQEESACTRMVRTIRTRIASHETLDRHWQNGLAFWTERVGSLSLTLDQKIVALQHLLRQFDCDKQQELIAILTTFRQAWADFEQAETYGEQEYSLDKVDFVCAKCMDSYQQHMPRPDKNHPTDLLCSSCYQSARTSMIIKKKLGFLHTPSSSATSTSTFSSASSSSLPPLLTPSSSSRQSSFVIESSPTPPPKDHPPKHLVY
;
A
#
# COMPACT_ATOMS: atom_id res chain seq x y z
N MET A 1 2.78 -71.80 -19.06
CA MET A 1 4.15 -71.27 -19.16
C MET A 1 4.68 -71.11 -17.75
N SER A 2 5.58 -72.01 -17.35
CA SER A 2 6.04 -72.17 -15.97
C SER A 2 7.16 -71.19 -15.69
N SER A 3 6.98 -70.32 -14.69
CA SER A 3 8.01 -69.41 -14.21
C SER A 3 9.19 -70.20 -13.62
N PRO A 4 10.45 -69.86 -13.93
CA PRO A 4 11.58 -70.54 -13.34
C PRO A 4 11.68 -70.18 -11.85
N SER A 5 11.57 -71.19 -11.00
CA SER A 5 11.79 -71.11 -9.56
C SER A 5 13.25 -70.76 -9.29
N LEU A 6 13.51 -69.52 -8.88
CA LEU A 6 14.82 -69.09 -8.37
C LEU A 6 15.22 -69.98 -7.19
N THR A 7 16.40 -70.56 -7.23
CA THR A 7 16.92 -71.42 -6.16
C THR A 7 17.24 -70.60 -4.92
N LEU A 8 17.14 -71.21 -3.73
CA LEU A 8 17.42 -70.58 -2.43
C LEU A 8 18.81 -69.91 -2.39
N ALA A 9 19.78 -70.45 -3.14
CA ALA A 9 21.13 -69.90 -3.31
C ALA A 9 21.15 -68.61 -4.14
N GLN A 10 20.33 -68.49 -5.19
CA GLN A 10 20.21 -67.25 -5.97
C GLN A 10 19.48 -66.15 -5.18
N GLN A 11 18.55 -66.52 -4.29
CA GLN A 11 17.97 -65.58 -3.34
C GLN A 11 18.99 -65.17 -2.27
N SER A 12 19.80 -66.09 -1.73
CA SER A 12 20.85 -65.77 -0.77
C SER A 12 21.94 -64.88 -1.36
N ASP A 13 22.32 -65.07 -2.63
CA ASP A 13 23.28 -64.22 -3.35
C ASP A 13 22.72 -62.83 -3.64
N LYS A 14 21.43 -62.71 -3.98
CA LYS A 14 20.76 -61.40 -4.12
C LYS A 14 20.67 -60.69 -2.78
N ILE A 15 20.43 -61.42 -1.69
CA ILE A 15 20.39 -60.89 -0.32
C ILE A 15 21.81 -60.52 0.17
N GLN A 16 22.83 -61.30 -0.19
CA GLN A 16 24.24 -60.97 0.08
C GLN A 16 24.68 -59.77 -0.75
N GLN A 17 24.30 -59.64 -2.02
CA GLN A 17 24.57 -58.42 -2.81
C GLN A 17 23.82 -57.20 -2.25
N LEU A 18 22.62 -57.38 -1.72
CA LEU A 18 21.83 -56.33 -1.04
C LEU A 18 22.39 -55.97 0.35
N SER A 19 23.13 -56.86 1.01
CA SER A 19 23.78 -56.63 2.32
C SER A 19 25.26 -56.20 2.19
N LEU A 20 25.92 -56.52 1.08
CA LEU A 20 27.29 -56.13 0.72
C LEU A 20 27.38 -54.71 0.16
N GLN A 21 26.26 -54.12 -0.29
CA GLN A 21 26.13 -52.66 -0.34
C GLN A 21 26.09 -52.15 1.10
N SER A 22 27.29 -51.92 1.65
CA SER A 22 27.64 -51.52 3.00
C SER A 22 26.47 -51.06 3.88
N PRO A 23 26.25 -51.65 5.07
CA PRO A 23 25.22 -51.19 5.99
C PRO A 23 25.47 -49.70 6.24
N PRO A 24 24.56 -48.82 5.78
CA PRO A 24 24.78 -47.39 5.80
C PRO A 24 25.00 -46.94 7.24
N ASN A 25 26.11 -46.24 7.44
CA ASN A 25 26.65 -45.85 8.74
C ASN A 25 25.53 -45.24 9.60
N LYS A 26 25.11 -45.94 10.68
CA LYS A 26 23.87 -45.68 11.45
C LYS A 26 23.71 -44.23 11.92
N THR A 27 24.83 -43.55 12.14
CA THR A 27 24.89 -42.13 12.53
C THR A 27 24.50 -41.19 11.40
N THR A 28 24.64 -41.57 10.14
CA THR A 28 24.47 -40.70 8.98
C THR A 28 22.99 -40.43 8.73
N TYR A 29 22.12 -41.45 8.67
CA TYR A 29 20.69 -41.22 8.41
C TYR A 29 19.96 -40.45 9.51
N LYS A 30 20.25 -40.76 10.78
CA LYS A 30 19.67 -40.01 11.89
C LYS A 30 20.08 -38.53 11.83
N LYS A 31 21.35 -38.25 11.50
CA LYS A 31 21.82 -36.87 11.29
C LYS A 31 21.13 -36.21 10.10
N THR A 32 20.99 -36.89 8.97
CA THR A 32 20.31 -36.36 7.78
C THR A 32 18.84 -36.04 8.05
N ILE A 33 18.09 -36.96 8.67
CA ILE A 33 16.68 -36.71 9.04
C ILE A 33 16.56 -35.55 10.04
N GLN A 34 17.47 -35.48 11.02
CA GLN A 34 17.46 -34.37 11.97
C GLN A 34 17.79 -33.03 11.31
N GLN A 35 18.72 -32.99 10.35
CA GLN A 35 19.02 -31.79 9.57
C GLN A 35 17.82 -31.36 8.72
N ARG A 36 17.14 -32.31 8.07
CA ARG A 36 15.94 -32.08 7.28
C ARG A 36 14.78 -31.56 8.13
N ARG A 37 14.53 -32.14 9.30
CA ARG A 37 13.53 -31.61 10.27
C ARG A 37 13.82 -30.17 10.68
N LYS A 38 15.08 -29.82 10.92
CA LYS A 38 15.47 -28.43 11.21
C LYS A 38 15.19 -27.51 10.03
N LYS A 39 15.43 -27.96 8.80
CA LYS A 39 15.10 -27.21 7.58
C LYS A 39 13.59 -26.96 7.49
N THR A 40 12.77 -27.99 7.66
CA THR A 40 11.30 -27.87 7.69
C THR A 40 10.80 -26.93 8.78
N GLN A 41 11.41 -26.98 9.97
CA GLN A 41 11.07 -26.08 11.07
C GLN A 41 11.41 -24.62 10.75
N VAL A 42 12.60 -24.36 10.20
CA VAL A 42 13.00 -23.01 9.76
C VAL A 42 12.08 -22.51 8.66
N TYR A 43 11.73 -23.37 7.70
CA TYR A 43 10.77 -23.06 6.65
C TYR A 43 9.42 -22.63 7.24
N SER A 44 8.86 -23.43 8.17
CA SER A 44 7.59 -23.13 8.83
C SER A 44 7.61 -21.78 9.55
N TRP A 45 8.64 -21.50 10.35
CA TRP A 45 8.77 -20.19 11.01
C TRP A 45 8.88 -19.03 10.04
N THR A 46 9.61 -19.24 8.94
CA THR A 46 9.78 -18.21 7.91
C THR A 46 8.46 -17.91 7.23
N VAL A 47 7.74 -18.95 6.80
CA VAL A 47 6.41 -18.82 6.18
C VAL A 47 5.40 -18.21 7.13
N ASP A 48 5.32 -18.66 8.38
CA ASP A 48 4.39 -18.08 9.36
C ASP A 48 4.63 -16.57 9.54
N SER A 49 5.90 -16.16 9.55
CA SER A 49 6.29 -14.76 9.66
C SER A 49 5.96 -13.96 8.40
N LEU A 50 6.20 -14.54 7.21
CA LEU A 50 5.81 -13.94 5.92
C LEU A 50 4.29 -13.73 5.84
N GLN A 51 3.51 -14.75 6.19
CA GLN A 51 2.05 -14.67 6.18
C GLN A 51 1.53 -13.57 7.12
N ARG A 52 2.14 -13.39 8.30
CA ARG A 52 1.80 -12.27 9.18
C ARG A 52 2.09 -10.92 8.54
N GLN A 53 3.23 -10.77 7.87
CA GLN A 53 3.56 -9.54 7.14
C GLN A 53 2.56 -9.26 6.02
N TYR A 54 2.22 -10.27 5.19
CA TYR A 54 1.25 -10.10 4.12
C TYR A 54 -0.14 -9.77 4.65
N ARG A 55 -0.62 -10.47 5.69
CA ARG A 55 -1.93 -10.19 6.30
C ARG A 55 -1.99 -8.78 6.88
N ARG A 56 -0.92 -8.32 7.52
CA ARG A 56 -0.81 -6.94 8.01
C ARG A 56 -0.86 -5.94 6.84
N SER A 57 -0.07 -6.17 5.79
CA SER A 57 -0.06 -5.29 4.62
C SER A 57 -1.41 -5.27 3.90
N ILE A 58 -2.10 -6.41 3.76
CA ILE A 58 -3.45 -6.49 3.22
C ILE A 58 -4.43 -5.65 4.05
N TYR A 59 -4.34 -5.72 5.38
CA TYR A 59 -5.19 -4.93 6.26
C TYR A 59 -4.93 -3.43 6.12
N GLU A 60 -3.66 -3.02 6.15
CA GLU A 60 -3.24 -1.62 5.95
C GLU A 60 -3.71 -1.11 4.57
N ASP A 61 -3.58 -1.94 3.54
CA ASP A 61 -4.03 -1.62 2.19
C ASP A 61 -5.55 -1.50 2.08
N ARG A 62 -6.32 -2.35 2.76
CA ARG A 62 -7.79 -2.25 2.80
C ARG A 62 -8.23 -0.94 3.42
N LEU A 63 -7.63 -0.55 4.54
CA LEU A 63 -7.89 0.76 5.17
C LEU A 63 -7.54 1.92 4.24
N LEU A 64 -6.44 1.81 3.51
CA LEU A 64 -6.00 2.85 2.58
C LEU A 64 -6.93 2.95 1.36
N ALA A 65 -7.43 1.82 0.85
CA ALA A 65 -8.44 1.77 -0.20
C ALA A 65 -9.77 2.40 0.27
N GLU A 66 -10.27 2.02 1.45
CA GLU A 66 -11.49 2.58 2.05
C GLU A 66 -11.38 4.11 2.21
N LYS A 67 -10.23 4.61 2.65
CA LYS A 67 -9.97 6.05 2.76
C LYS A 67 -10.08 6.76 1.40
N HIS A 68 -9.51 6.19 0.35
CA HIS A 68 -9.60 6.77 -1.00
C HIS A 68 -11.01 6.65 -1.59
N GLU A 69 -11.75 5.58 -1.29
CA GLU A 69 -13.15 5.43 -1.69
C GLU A 69 -14.02 6.48 -1.01
N ALA A 70 -13.86 6.69 0.30
CA ALA A 70 -14.54 7.74 1.04
C ALA A 70 -14.19 9.15 0.52
N ARG A 71 -12.93 9.39 0.15
CA ARG A 71 -12.53 10.65 -0.51
C ARG A 71 -13.20 10.81 -1.88
N SER A 72 -13.27 9.73 -2.67
CA SER A 72 -13.94 9.73 -3.97
C SER A 72 -15.42 10.07 -3.83
N THR A 73 -16.14 9.47 -2.88
CA THR A 73 -17.57 9.77 -2.67
C THR A 73 -17.80 11.20 -2.21
N GLN A 74 -16.92 11.74 -1.35
CA GLN A 74 -16.93 13.15 -0.96
C GLN A 74 -16.74 14.07 -2.18
N LEU A 75 -15.76 13.77 -3.05
CA LEU A 75 -15.51 14.54 -4.28
C LEU A 75 -16.71 14.47 -5.23
N THR A 76 -17.34 13.30 -5.39
CA THR A 76 -18.56 13.16 -6.20
C THR A 76 -19.68 14.05 -5.66
N GLN A 77 -19.86 14.15 -4.34
CA GLN A 77 -20.85 15.03 -3.73
C GLN A 77 -20.52 16.51 -3.98
N GLN A 78 -19.26 16.91 -3.79
CA GLN A 78 -18.80 18.27 -4.06
C GLN A 78 -18.98 18.67 -5.52
N ARG A 79 -18.72 17.74 -6.46
CA ARG A 79 -18.92 17.95 -7.89
C ARG A 79 -20.38 18.28 -8.20
N ARG A 80 -21.32 17.50 -7.66
CA ARG A 80 -22.77 17.75 -7.82
C ARG A 80 -23.17 19.13 -7.29
N GLN A 81 -22.57 19.57 -6.18
CA GLN A 81 -22.83 20.91 -5.64
C GLN A 81 -22.28 22.00 -6.56
N LEU A 82 -21.06 21.84 -7.08
CA LEU A 82 -20.49 22.79 -8.06
C LEU A 82 -21.32 22.85 -9.35
N GLU A 83 -21.81 21.72 -9.85
CA GLU A 83 -22.72 21.68 -11.01
C GLU A 83 -24.02 22.45 -10.74
N GLN A 84 -24.61 22.30 -9.54
CA GLN A 84 -25.78 23.07 -9.13
C GLN A 84 -25.48 24.58 -9.06
N ASP A 85 -24.35 24.96 -8.46
CA ASP A 85 -23.91 26.37 -8.39
C ASP A 85 -23.69 26.96 -9.79
N ILE A 86 -23.05 26.22 -10.69
CA ILE A 86 -22.83 26.65 -12.08
C ILE A 86 -24.17 26.84 -12.81
N ASN A 87 -25.12 25.92 -12.62
CA ASN A 87 -26.46 26.03 -13.21
C ASN A 87 -27.20 27.25 -12.67
N GLN A 88 -27.11 27.52 -11.36
CA GLN A 88 -27.70 28.71 -10.75
C GLN A 88 -27.08 29.99 -11.32
N LEU A 89 -25.75 30.09 -11.37
CA LEU A 89 -25.05 31.24 -11.97
C LEU A 89 -25.43 31.43 -13.45
N THR A 90 -25.67 30.34 -14.18
CA THR A 90 -26.13 30.40 -15.56
C THR A 90 -27.54 30.99 -15.67
N HIS A 91 -28.45 30.61 -14.76
CA HIS A 91 -29.77 31.22 -14.67
C HIS A 91 -29.69 32.70 -14.28
N ASP A 92 -28.83 33.05 -13.33
CA ASP A 92 -28.64 34.45 -12.90
C ASP A 92 -28.09 35.31 -14.03
N LEU A 93 -27.16 34.79 -14.85
CA LEU A 93 -26.68 35.45 -16.07
C LEU A 93 -27.83 35.74 -17.04
N GLN A 94 -28.69 34.75 -17.30
CA GLN A 94 -29.84 34.94 -18.19
C GLN A 94 -30.79 36.02 -17.65
N SER A 95 -31.06 36.02 -16.34
CA SER A 95 -31.87 37.07 -15.70
C SER A 95 -31.22 38.45 -15.85
N HIS A 96 -29.93 38.59 -15.56
CA HIS A 96 -29.22 39.85 -15.74
C HIS A 96 -29.16 40.32 -17.19
N ASP A 97 -29.09 39.42 -18.17
CA ASP A 97 -29.15 39.77 -19.58
C ASP A 97 -30.51 40.39 -19.95
N THR A 98 -31.62 39.86 -19.41
CA THR A 98 -32.95 40.47 -19.60
C THR A 98 -33.03 41.86 -18.98
N HIS A 99 -32.48 42.04 -17.77
CA HIS A 99 -32.44 43.35 -17.10
C HIS A 99 -31.55 44.34 -17.85
N LEU A 100 -30.42 43.90 -18.38
CA LEU A 100 -29.53 44.72 -19.19
C LEU A 100 -30.23 45.19 -20.48
N GLN A 101 -30.99 44.32 -21.15
CA GLN A 101 -31.77 44.71 -22.33
C GLN A 101 -32.85 45.75 -21.98
N ALA A 102 -33.54 45.59 -20.85
CA ALA A 102 -34.51 46.57 -20.36
C ALA A 102 -33.85 47.91 -20.05
N ALA A 103 -32.71 47.90 -19.33
CA ALA A 103 -31.93 49.09 -19.00
C ALA A 103 -31.41 49.80 -20.27
N ARG A 104 -30.89 49.06 -21.26
CA ARG A 104 -30.45 49.61 -22.56
C ARG A 104 -31.60 50.30 -23.30
N THR A 105 -32.77 49.67 -23.33
CA THR A 105 -33.97 50.25 -23.97
C THR A 105 -34.38 51.54 -23.26
N TYR A 106 -34.39 51.55 -21.93
CA TYR A 106 -34.70 52.72 -21.13
C TYR A 106 -33.68 53.85 -21.32
N ALA A 107 -32.38 53.54 -21.29
CA ALA A 107 -31.30 54.49 -21.56
C ALA A 107 -31.43 55.13 -22.94
N HIS A 108 -31.71 54.35 -23.98
CA HIS A 108 -31.96 54.86 -25.33
C HIS A 108 -33.15 55.83 -25.38
N GLN A 109 -34.27 55.51 -24.73
CA GLN A 109 -35.41 56.42 -24.63
C GLN A 109 -35.06 57.73 -23.90
N ARG A 110 -34.21 57.67 -22.87
CA ARG A 110 -33.74 58.86 -22.14
C ARG A 110 -32.77 59.69 -22.96
N HIS A 111 -31.89 59.05 -23.72
CA HIS A 111 -30.95 59.70 -24.61
C HIS A 111 -31.68 60.51 -25.69
N THR A 112 -32.66 59.89 -26.36
CA THR A 112 -33.51 60.57 -27.36
C THR A 112 -34.24 61.77 -26.76
N LYS A 113 -34.81 61.64 -25.55
CA LYS A 113 -35.44 62.76 -24.84
C LYS A 113 -34.44 63.86 -24.47
N TYR A 114 -33.24 63.50 -24.02
CA TYR A 114 -32.16 64.43 -23.72
C TYR A 114 -31.77 65.25 -24.96
N LEU A 115 -31.51 64.60 -26.10
CA LEU A 115 -31.17 65.27 -27.35
C LEU A 115 -32.28 66.24 -27.81
N LEU A 116 -33.55 65.84 -27.71
CA LEU A 116 -34.69 66.72 -28.01
C LEU A 116 -34.71 67.97 -27.11
N ARG A 117 -34.48 67.81 -25.80
CA ARG A 117 -34.44 68.94 -24.85
C ARG A 117 -33.20 69.81 -25.06
N GLN A 118 -32.07 69.22 -25.44
CA GLN A 118 -30.86 69.96 -25.81
C GLN A 118 -31.11 70.86 -27.01
N ARG A 119 -31.71 70.33 -28.08
CA ARG A 119 -32.09 71.11 -29.27
C ARG A 119 -33.06 72.24 -28.93
N GLN A 120 -34.08 71.98 -28.09
CA GLN A 120 -35.03 73.02 -27.66
C GLN A 120 -34.36 74.11 -26.83
N PHE A 121 -33.49 73.74 -25.89
CA PHE A 121 -32.72 74.71 -25.10
C PHE A 121 -31.88 75.62 -25.99
N HIS A 122 -31.13 75.07 -26.96
CA HIS A 122 -30.34 75.87 -27.89
C HIS A 122 -31.21 76.76 -28.79
N ARG A 123 -32.36 76.28 -29.27
CA ARG A 123 -33.30 77.06 -30.10
C ARG A 123 -33.85 78.29 -29.38
N TYR A 124 -34.16 78.17 -28.08
CA TYR A 124 -34.79 79.23 -27.29
C TYR A 124 -33.83 79.95 -26.34
N ALA A 125 -32.52 79.71 -26.44
CA ALA A 125 -31.51 80.26 -25.53
C ALA A 125 -31.48 81.80 -25.51
N LYS A 126 -31.82 82.44 -26.64
CA LYS A 126 -31.81 83.90 -26.80
C LYS A 126 -33.13 84.59 -26.40
N VAL A 127 -34.17 83.84 -26.01
CA VAL A 127 -35.48 84.40 -25.65
C VAL A 127 -35.59 84.50 -24.13
N PRO A 128 -35.46 85.70 -23.52
CA PRO A 128 -35.27 85.86 -22.07
C PRO A 128 -36.38 85.24 -21.22
N LEU A 129 -37.64 85.35 -21.66
CA LEU A 129 -38.82 84.88 -20.90
C LEU A 129 -38.91 83.35 -20.78
N ILE A 130 -38.39 82.59 -21.75
CA ILE A 130 -38.55 81.13 -21.81
C ILE A 130 -37.23 80.37 -21.65
N ASN A 131 -36.09 81.03 -21.80
CA ASN A 131 -34.75 80.43 -21.71
C ASN A 131 -34.55 79.65 -20.40
N ASN A 132 -34.87 80.27 -19.24
CA ASN A 132 -34.71 79.62 -17.94
C ASN A 132 -35.53 78.32 -17.82
N THR A 133 -36.75 78.31 -18.35
CA THR A 133 -37.62 77.12 -18.35
C THR A 133 -37.03 75.98 -19.18
N TYR A 134 -36.51 76.27 -20.37
CA TYR A 134 -35.88 75.26 -21.22
C TYR A 134 -34.53 74.79 -20.69
N LYS A 135 -33.75 75.67 -20.05
CA LYS A 135 -32.51 75.31 -19.34
C LYS A 135 -32.77 74.29 -18.24
N GLN A 136 -33.78 74.52 -17.40
CA GLN A 136 -34.15 73.58 -16.34
C GLN A 136 -34.63 72.23 -16.91
N LYS A 137 -35.45 72.24 -17.97
CA LYS A 137 -35.89 71.00 -18.64
C LYS A 137 -34.71 70.21 -19.23
N TYR A 138 -33.74 70.90 -19.80
CA TYR A 138 -32.50 70.30 -20.32
C TYR A 138 -31.69 69.63 -19.20
N LEU A 139 -31.38 70.36 -18.12
CA LEU A 139 -30.60 69.82 -17.00
C LEU A 139 -31.26 68.60 -16.34
N ARG A 140 -32.60 68.63 -16.19
CA ARG A 140 -33.36 67.47 -15.69
C ARG A 140 -33.27 66.28 -16.63
N ALA A 141 -33.33 66.49 -17.94
CA ALA A 141 -33.19 65.42 -18.93
C ALA A 141 -31.77 64.85 -18.96
N GLN A 142 -30.74 65.71 -18.84
CA GLN A 142 -29.33 65.30 -18.72
C GLN A 142 -29.10 64.42 -17.49
N LYS A 143 -29.55 64.84 -16.31
CA LYS A 143 -29.44 64.04 -15.08
C LYS A 143 -30.13 62.68 -15.22
N LYS A 144 -31.34 62.64 -15.80
CA LYS A 144 -32.05 61.38 -16.04
C LYS A 144 -31.36 60.47 -17.05
N ASN A 145 -30.69 61.04 -18.06
CA ASN A 145 -29.89 60.28 -19.01
C ASN A 145 -28.66 59.67 -18.33
N GLN A 146 -27.92 60.48 -17.57
CA GLN A 146 -26.76 60.01 -16.80
C GLN A 146 -27.12 58.85 -15.85
N LEU A 147 -28.25 58.95 -15.15
CA LEU A 147 -28.72 57.87 -14.28
C LEU A 147 -29.05 56.59 -15.07
N ALA A 148 -29.64 56.71 -16.26
CA ALA A 148 -29.96 55.54 -17.07
C ALA A 148 -28.71 54.87 -17.67
N GLU A 149 -27.71 55.65 -18.09
CA GLU A 149 -26.40 55.13 -18.52
C GLU A 149 -25.64 54.46 -17.37
N SER A 150 -25.70 55.05 -16.17
CA SER A 150 -25.12 54.46 -14.96
C SER A 150 -25.75 53.12 -14.61
N ASP A 151 -27.06 52.97 -14.79
CA ASP A 151 -27.77 51.70 -14.56
C ASP A 151 -27.33 50.63 -15.57
N VAL A 152 -27.20 50.97 -16.86
CA VAL A 152 -26.64 50.06 -17.88
C VAL A 152 -25.22 49.62 -17.51
N ALA A 153 -24.38 50.54 -17.05
CA ALA A 153 -23.02 50.21 -16.61
C ALA A 153 -23.03 49.27 -15.38
N ALA A 154 -23.89 49.54 -14.40
CA ALA A 154 -24.05 48.69 -13.22
C ALA A 154 -24.48 47.26 -13.58
N GLN A 155 -25.42 47.11 -14.52
CA GLN A 155 -25.84 45.78 -15.00
C GLN A 155 -24.71 45.03 -15.72
N ARG A 156 -23.89 45.72 -16.52
CA ARG A 156 -22.72 45.10 -17.17
C ARG A 156 -21.71 44.59 -16.15
N HIS A 157 -21.39 45.41 -15.15
CA HIS A 157 -20.49 44.99 -14.07
C HIS A 157 -21.04 43.79 -13.29
N GLY A 158 -22.36 43.73 -13.05
CA GLY A 158 -23.00 42.56 -12.43
C GLY A 158 -22.82 41.29 -13.27
N ILE A 159 -23.00 41.38 -14.59
CA ILE A 159 -22.79 40.26 -15.51
C ILE A 159 -21.34 39.79 -15.50
N ASP A 160 -20.38 40.71 -15.58
CA ASP A 160 -18.95 40.37 -15.59
C ASP A 160 -18.56 39.66 -14.29
N HIS A 161 -19.04 40.15 -13.14
CA HIS A 161 -18.82 39.49 -11.85
C HIS A 161 -19.39 38.06 -11.79
N ILE A 162 -20.60 37.82 -12.32
CA ILE A 162 -21.19 36.48 -12.35
C ILE A 162 -20.41 35.55 -13.30
N LYS A 163 -19.93 36.07 -14.44
CA LYS A 163 -19.08 35.31 -15.38
C LYS A 163 -17.76 34.89 -14.73
N ASP A 164 -17.13 35.77 -13.97
CA ASP A 164 -15.91 35.47 -13.24
C ASP A 164 -16.14 34.37 -12.20
N GLN A 165 -17.22 34.50 -11.41
CA GLN A 165 -17.61 33.47 -10.45
C GLN A 165 -17.86 32.12 -11.13
N ARG A 166 -18.59 32.10 -12.26
CA ARG A 166 -18.86 30.87 -13.02
C ARG A 166 -17.57 30.24 -13.54
N THR A 167 -16.61 31.05 -14.00
CA THR A 167 -15.30 30.59 -14.47
C THR A 167 -14.51 29.92 -13.34
N ILE A 168 -14.48 30.54 -12.16
CA ILE A 168 -13.85 29.97 -10.97
C ILE A 168 -14.50 28.63 -10.59
N ARG A 169 -15.83 28.52 -10.62
CA ARG A 169 -16.53 27.26 -10.33
C ARG A 169 -16.22 26.16 -11.35
N HIS A 170 -16.12 26.49 -12.64
CA HIS A 170 -15.70 25.53 -13.66
C HIS A 170 -14.26 25.03 -13.45
N GLN A 171 -13.33 25.91 -13.04
CA GLN A 171 -11.96 25.50 -12.70
C GLN A 171 -11.96 24.53 -11.51
N GLN A 172 -12.70 24.85 -10.45
CA GLN A 172 -12.86 23.96 -9.28
C GLN A 172 -13.47 22.61 -9.67
N LEU A 173 -14.43 22.59 -10.59
CA LEU A 173 -15.04 21.36 -11.09
C LEU A 173 -14.00 20.46 -11.76
N GLN A 174 -13.17 21.04 -12.64
CA GLN A 174 -12.13 20.31 -13.36
C GLN A 174 -11.04 19.76 -12.40
N GLU A 175 -10.66 20.53 -11.39
CA GLU A 175 -9.73 20.09 -10.35
C GLU A 175 -10.29 18.89 -9.57
N GLN A 176 -11.57 18.93 -9.19
CA GLN A 176 -12.21 17.83 -8.48
C GLN A 176 -12.33 16.55 -9.33
N GLU A 177 -12.61 16.67 -10.63
CA GLU A 177 -12.62 15.53 -11.55
C GLU A 177 -11.24 14.88 -11.67
N GLN A 178 -10.19 15.68 -11.73
CA GLN A 178 -8.81 15.16 -11.74
C GLN A 178 -8.49 14.43 -10.43
N GLU A 179 -8.86 15.00 -9.28
CA GLU A 179 -8.64 14.38 -7.97
C GLU A 179 -9.44 13.07 -7.80
N GLU A 180 -10.69 13.03 -8.26
CA GLU A 180 -11.54 11.82 -8.23
C GLU A 180 -10.94 10.70 -9.10
N SER A 181 -10.46 11.05 -10.29
CA SER A 181 -9.79 10.10 -11.18
C SER A 181 -8.50 9.55 -10.55
N ALA A 182 -7.74 10.39 -9.83
CA ALA A 182 -6.54 10.00 -9.12
C ALA A 182 -6.87 9.05 -7.95
N CYS A 183 -7.91 9.35 -7.17
CA CYS A 183 -8.38 8.46 -6.10
C CYS A 183 -8.80 7.10 -6.65
N THR A 184 -9.58 7.08 -7.74
CA THR A 184 -10.02 5.84 -8.40
C THR A 184 -8.85 4.99 -8.89
N ARG A 185 -7.82 5.64 -9.45
CA ARG A 185 -6.58 4.95 -9.87
C ARG A 185 -5.84 4.36 -8.68
N MET A 186 -5.71 5.09 -7.57
CA MET A 186 -5.06 4.60 -6.36
C MET A 186 -5.79 3.39 -5.78
N VAL A 187 -7.12 3.44 -5.67
CA VAL A 187 -7.93 2.30 -5.21
C VAL A 187 -7.68 1.06 -6.08
N ARG A 188 -7.63 1.22 -7.41
CA ARG A 188 -7.33 0.11 -8.32
C ARG A 188 -5.95 -0.48 -8.07
N THR A 189 -4.92 0.36 -7.95
CA THR A 189 -3.54 -0.08 -7.66
C THR A 189 -3.46 -0.82 -6.31
N ILE A 190 -4.13 -0.31 -5.28
CA ILE A 190 -4.17 -0.95 -3.97
C ILE A 190 -4.87 -2.31 -4.05
N ARG A 191 -6.02 -2.41 -4.73
CA ARG A 191 -6.73 -3.68 -4.95
C ARG A 191 -5.87 -4.71 -5.69
N THR A 192 -5.09 -4.30 -6.69
CA THR A 192 -4.16 -5.21 -7.38
C THR A 192 -3.05 -5.70 -6.44
N ARG A 193 -2.55 -4.85 -5.53
CA ARG A 193 -1.56 -5.23 -4.53
C ARG A 193 -2.14 -6.20 -3.49
N ILE A 194 -3.36 -5.95 -3.01
CA ILE A 194 -4.09 -6.87 -2.12
C ILE A 194 -4.23 -8.24 -2.79
N ALA A 195 -4.70 -8.31 -4.03
CA ALA A 195 -4.87 -9.57 -4.75
C ALA A 195 -3.54 -10.33 -4.94
N SER A 196 -2.45 -9.60 -5.19
CA SER A 196 -1.10 -10.17 -5.26
C SER A 196 -0.67 -10.76 -3.91
N HIS A 197 -0.83 -10.01 -2.81
CA HIS A 197 -0.53 -10.51 -1.46
C HIS A 197 -1.40 -11.70 -1.05
N GLU A 198 -2.69 -11.72 -1.40
CA GLU A 198 -3.58 -12.86 -1.13
C GLU A 198 -3.17 -14.11 -1.92
N THR A 199 -2.67 -13.93 -3.14
CA THR A 199 -2.13 -15.03 -3.95
C THR A 199 -0.85 -15.58 -3.33
N LEU A 200 0.06 -14.71 -2.87
CA LEU A 200 1.27 -15.10 -2.15
C LEU A 200 0.94 -15.80 -0.83
N ASP A 201 0.04 -15.26 -0.01
CA ASP A 201 -0.40 -15.87 1.25
C ASP A 201 -0.94 -17.29 1.01
N ARG A 202 -1.76 -17.49 -0.03
CA ARG A 202 -2.25 -18.82 -0.40
C ARG A 202 -1.15 -19.77 -0.87
N HIS A 203 -0.21 -19.29 -1.70
CA HIS A 203 0.93 -20.07 -2.14
C HIS A 203 1.76 -20.56 -0.94
N TRP A 204 2.03 -19.68 0.03
CA TRP A 204 2.78 -20.04 1.22
C TRP A 204 1.99 -20.95 2.17
N GLN A 205 0.67 -20.80 2.27
CA GLN A 205 -0.20 -21.73 3.02
C GLN A 205 -0.14 -23.15 2.44
N ASN A 206 -0.21 -23.28 1.12
CA ASN A 206 -0.08 -24.56 0.43
C ASN A 206 1.33 -25.17 0.65
N GLY A 207 2.37 -24.34 0.57
CA GLY A 207 3.74 -24.77 0.85
C GLY A 207 3.92 -25.23 2.29
N LEU A 208 3.36 -24.51 3.26
CA LEU A 208 3.38 -24.89 4.66
C LEU A 208 2.72 -26.25 4.87
N ALA A 209 1.49 -26.44 4.36
CA ALA A 209 0.78 -27.71 4.43
C ALA A 209 1.57 -28.85 3.75
N PHE A 210 2.19 -28.60 2.59
CA PHE A 210 3.05 -29.57 1.93
C PHE A 210 4.22 -30.02 2.83
N TRP A 211 4.95 -29.06 3.41
CA TRP A 211 6.12 -29.36 4.23
C TRP A 211 5.75 -29.99 5.59
N THR A 212 4.64 -29.61 6.20
CA THR A 212 4.22 -30.14 7.50
C THR A 212 3.46 -31.46 7.39
N GLU A 213 2.55 -31.58 6.43
CA GLU A 213 1.68 -32.76 6.28
C GLU A 213 2.33 -33.83 5.42
N ARG A 214 2.76 -33.49 4.19
CA ARG A 214 3.34 -34.47 3.26
C ARG A 214 4.76 -34.85 3.65
N VAL A 215 5.66 -33.88 3.80
CA VAL A 215 7.05 -34.18 4.17
C VAL A 215 7.16 -34.63 5.63
N GLY A 216 6.36 -34.05 6.53
CA GLY A 216 6.29 -34.48 7.92
C GLY A 216 5.84 -35.93 8.10
N SER A 217 4.79 -36.38 7.40
CA SER A 217 4.33 -37.77 7.45
C SER A 217 5.35 -38.77 6.89
N LEU A 218 6.05 -38.41 5.81
CA LEU A 218 7.14 -39.21 5.25
C LEU A 218 8.34 -39.28 6.23
N SER A 219 8.68 -38.18 6.90
CA SER A 219 9.70 -38.20 7.96
C SER A 219 9.31 -39.16 9.09
N LEU A 220 8.07 -39.10 9.57
CA LEU A 220 7.60 -39.97 10.66
C LEU A 220 7.67 -41.45 10.24
N THR A 221 7.24 -41.75 9.01
CA THR A 221 7.33 -43.10 8.44
C THR A 221 8.77 -43.60 8.39
N LEU A 222 9.71 -42.75 7.94
CA LEU A 222 11.14 -43.08 7.93
C LEU A 222 11.67 -43.37 9.34
N ASP A 223 11.30 -42.57 10.34
CA ASP A 223 11.74 -42.80 11.72
C ASP A 223 11.22 -44.12 12.28
N GLN A 224 9.95 -44.45 12.03
CA GLN A 224 9.37 -45.74 12.41
C GLN A 224 10.13 -46.91 11.76
N LYS A 225 10.44 -46.82 10.47
CA LYS A 225 11.21 -47.85 9.74
C LYS A 225 12.66 -47.96 10.24
N ILE A 226 13.29 -46.85 10.60
CA ILE A 226 14.63 -46.82 11.19
C ILE A 226 14.65 -47.50 12.57
N VAL A 227 13.63 -47.29 13.39
CA VAL A 227 13.48 -47.97 14.69
C VAL A 227 13.24 -49.47 14.49
N ALA A 228 12.37 -49.85 13.55
CA ALA A 228 12.10 -51.25 13.24
C ALA A 228 13.36 -51.98 12.72
N LEU A 229 14.11 -51.36 11.80
CA LEU A 229 15.41 -51.87 11.34
C LEU A 229 16.41 -52.03 12.49
N GLN A 230 16.46 -51.08 13.43
CA GLN A 230 17.33 -51.19 14.61
C GLN A 230 16.95 -52.36 15.51
N HIS A 231 15.65 -52.61 15.67
CA HIS A 231 15.15 -53.72 16.47
C HIS A 231 15.51 -55.08 15.82
N LEU A 232 15.22 -55.24 14.53
CA LEU A 232 15.53 -56.48 13.79
C LEU A 232 17.03 -56.76 13.71
N LEU A 233 17.86 -55.73 13.51
CA LEU A 233 19.32 -55.90 13.48
C LEU A 233 19.91 -56.27 14.85
N ARG A 234 19.21 -56.04 15.96
CA ARG A 234 19.65 -56.44 17.31
C ARG A 234 19.23 -57.86 17.67
N GLN A 235 18.17 -58.38 17.07
CA GLN A 235 17.59 -59.70 17.35
C GLN A 235 17.71 -60.63 16.14
N PHE A 236 18.84 -60.55 15.43
CA PHE A 236 18.97 -61.20 14.13
C PHE A 236 19.05 -62.72 14.28
N ASP A 237 17.95 -63.40 13.94
CA ASP A 237 17.81 -64.85 13.85
C ASP A 237 17.49 -65.23 12.39
N CYS A 238 17.92 -66.40 11.90
CA CYS A 238 17.67 -66.85 10.53
C CYS A 238 16.18 -66.83 10.14
N ASP A 239 15.28 -67.05 11.10
CA ASP A 239 13.82 -67.05 10.87
C ASP A 239 13.24 -65.65 10.60
N LYS A 240 13.95 -64.57 10.94
CA LYS A 240 13.52 -63.16 10.73
C LYS A 240 14.07 -62.54 9.45
N GLN A 241 14.76 -63.31 8.62
CA GLN A 241 15.40 -62.83 7.39
C GLN A 241 14.37 -62.25 6.41
N GLN A 242 13.19 -62.87 6.29
CA GLN A 242 12.15 -62.41 5.38
C GLN A 242 11.49 -61.11 5.85
N GLU A 243 11.33 -60.94 7.17
CA GLU A 243 10.85 -59.69 7.78
C GLU A 243 11.87 -58.55 7.57
N LEU A 244 13.17 -58.83 7.76
CA LEU A 244 14.22 -57.85 7.49
C LEU A 244 14.19 -57.36 6.04
N ILE A 245 14.04 -58.26 5.07
CA ILE A 245 13.95 -57.91 3.64
C ILE A 245 12.71 -57.04 3.37
N ALA A 246 11.56 -57.37 3.97
CA ALA A 246 10.34 -56.57 3.82
C ALA A 246 10.51 -55.15 4.40
N ILE A 247 11.10 -55.03 5.59
CA ILE A 247 11.35 -53.71 6.20
C ILE A 247 12.38 -52.92 5.41
N LEU A 248 13.48 -53.53 4.94
CA LEU A 248 14.47 -52.86 4.09
C LEU A 248 13.85 -52.35 2.79
N THR A 249 12.98 -53.14 2.16
CA THR A 249 12.30 -52.75 0.92
C THR A 249 11.39 -51.56 1.16
N THR A 250 10.55 -51.60 2.20
CA THR A 250 9.65 -50.49 2.55
C THR A 250 10.40 -49.24 3.04
N PHE A 251 11.54 -49.41 3.72
CA PHE A 251 12.42 -48.30 4.10
C PHE A 251 13.00 -47.60 2.87
N ARG A 252 13.52 -48.35 1.89
CA ARG A 252 14.07 -47.78 0.66
C ARG A 252 13.02 -47.03 -0.15
N GLN A 253 11.80 -47.56 -0.24
CA GLN A 253 10.69 -46.87 -0.90
C GLN A 253 10.36 -45.56 -0.18
N ALA A 254 10.17 -45.59 1.14
CA ALA A 254 9.87 -44.38 1.92
C ALA A 254 11.00 -43.33 1.82
N TRP A 255 12.25 -43.77 1.67
CA TRP A 255 13.39 -42.86 1.48
C TRP A 255 13.34 -42.18 0.10
N ALA A 256 13.07 -42.94 -0.95
CA ALA A 256 12.92 -42.41 -2.30
C ALA A 256 11.75 -41.42 -2.39
N ASP A 257 10.59 -41.78 -1.82
CA ASP A 257 9.41 -40.92 -1.77
C ASP A 257 9.70 -39.60 -1.02
N PHE A 258 10.46 -39.69 0.08
CA PHE A 258 10.88 -38.51 0.84
C PHE A 258 11.79 -37.60 0.02
N GLU A 259 12.79 -38.16 -0.66
CA GLU A 259 13.75 -37.39 -1.47
C GLU A 259 13.08 -36.72 -2.67
N GLN A 260 12.13 -37.41 -3.31
CA GLN A 260 11.31 -36.84 -4.37
C GLN A 260 10.44 -35.69 -3.85
N ALA A 261 9.80 -35.87 -2.68
CA ALA A 261 8.99 -34.82 -2.06
C ALA A 261 9.83 -33.61 -1.65
N GLU A 262 11.03 -33.82 -1.09
CA GLU A 262 11.96 -32.73 -0.74
C GLU A 262 12.37 -31.94 -1.99
N THR A 263 12.74 -32.63 -3.07
CA THR A 263 13.13 -32.01 -4.34
C THR A 263 11.98 -31.19 -4.93
N TYR A 264 10.76 -31.74 -4.93
CA TYR A 264 9.57 -31.01 -5.38
C TYR A 264 9.30 -29.78 -4.52
N GLY A 265 9.38 -29.92 -3.19
CA GLY A 265 9.15 -28.81 -2.26
C GLY A 265 10.17 -27.68 -2.41
N GLU A 266 11.43 -28.01 -2.68
CA GLU A 266 12.49 -27.04 -2.93
C GLU A 266 12.30 -26.28 -4.25
N GLN A 267 11.70 -26.91 -5.27
CA GLN A 267 11.43 -26.28 -6.55
C GLN A 267 10.18 -25.41 -6.50
N GLU A 268 9.08 -25.93 -5.97
CA GLU A 268 7.78 -25.26 -5.97
C GLU A 268 7.67 -24.20 -4.88
N TYR A 269 8.23 -24.47 -3.69
CA TYR A 269 8.08 -23.63 -2.50
C TYR A 269 9.43 -23.08 -2.02
N SER A 270 10.28 -22.62 -2.94
CA SER A 270 11.58 -22.03 -2.57
C SER A 270 11.40 -20.69 -1.84
N LEU A 271 12.21 -20.48 -0.80
CA LEU A 271 12.29 -19.21 -0.07
C LEU A 271 13.41 -18.28 -0.58
N ASP A 272 14.02 -18.57 -1.72
CA ASP A 272 15.21 -17.82 -2.18
C ASP A 272 14.87 -16.41 -2.68
N LYS A 273 13.67 -16.23 -3.24
CA LYS A 273 13.22 -14.98 -3.87
C LYS A 273 11.87 -14.56 -3.32
N VAL A 274 11.88 -14.01 -2.11
CA VAL A 274 10.66 -13.56 -1.44
C VAL A 274 10.75 -12.09 -1.11
N ASP A 275 9.60 -11.42 -1.20
CA ASP A 275 9.44 -10.04 -0.80
C ASP A 275 9.05 -9.98 0.68
N PHE A 276 9.83 -9.28 1.50
CA PHE A 276 9.60 -9.17 2.94
C PHE A 276 10.15 -7.87 3.53
N VAL A 277 9.68 -7.50 4.70
CA VAL A 277 10.19 -6.37 5.48
C VAL A 277 11.08 -6.87 6.60
N CYS A 278 12.29 -6.33 6.71
CA CYS A 278 13.19 -6.71 7.79
C CYS A 278 12.72 -6.10 9.12
N ALA A 279 12.50 -6.92 10.14
CA ALA A 279 12.06 -6.47 11.46
C ALA A 279 13.08 -5.59 12.22
N LYS A 280 14.34 -5.52 11.76
CA LYS A 280 15.40 -4.75 12.43
C LYS A 280 15.67 -3.40 11.76
N CYS A 281 15.90 -3.37 10.45
CA CYS A 281 16.12 -2.11 9.73
C CYS A 281 14.84 -1.48 9.19
N MET A 282 13.72 -2.21 9.19
CA MET A 282 12.42 -1.79 8.64
C MET A 282 12.42 -1.56 7.11
N ASP A 283 13.51 -1.90 6.41
CA ASP A 283 13.57 -1.83 4.96
C ASP A 283 12.80 -2.98 4.31
N SER A 284 12.16 -2.67 3.18
CA SER A 284 11.54 -3.66 2.29
C SER A 284 12.59 -4.25 1.35
N TYR A 285 12.65 -5.57 1.30
CA TYR A 285 13.54 -6.32 0.41
C TYR A 285 12.69 -7.08 -0.60
N GLN A 286 13.13 -7.04 -1.87
CA GLN A 286 12.50 -7.78 -2.96
C GLN A 286 13.41 -8.90 -3.44
N GLN A 287 12.83 -10.06 -3.76
CA GLN A 287 13.57 -11.23 -4.27
C GLN A 287 14.79 -11.61 -3.43
N HIS A 288 14.65 -11.56 -2.10
CA HIS A 288 15.71 -11.92 -1.17
C HIS A 288 15.32 -13.13 -0.32
N MET A 289 16.32 -13.81 0.25
CA MET A 289 16.10 -14.94 1.15
C MET A 289 15.93 -14.45 2.59
N PRO A 290 14.70 -14.49 3.16
CA PRO A 290 14.46 -14.11 4.54
C PRO A 290 15.10 -15.10 5.50
N ARG A 291 15.50 -14.62 6.68
CA ARG A 291 16.02 -15.48 7.75
C ARG A 291 15.30 -15.18 9.06
N PRO A 292 14.71 -16.19 9.73
CA PRO A 292 14.06 -15.96 11.01
C PRO A 292 15.11 -15.61 12.07
N ASP A 293 14.80 -14.65 12.93
CA ASP A 293 15.64 -14.39 14.09
C ASP A 293 15.62 -15.59 15.05
N LYS A 294 16.78 -15.88 15.64
CA LYS A 294 16.92 -17.01 16.56
C LYS A 294 16.23 -16.75 17.90
N ASN A 295 16.18 -15.50 18.34
CA ASN A 295 15.56 -15.13 19.62
C ASN A 295 14.06 -14.85 19.43
N HIS A 296 13.68 -14.29 18.29
CA HIS A 296 12.30 -14.01 17.91
C HIS A 296 11.96 -14.68 16.56
N PRO A 297 11.57 -15.97 16.54
CA PRO A 297 11.32 -16.72 15.29
C PRO A 297 10.18 -16.14 14.42
N THR A 298 9.41 -15.20 14.97
CA THR A 298 8.34 -14.45 14.32
C THR A 298 8.84 -13.30 13.45
N ASP A 299 10.12 -12.98 13.57
CA ASP A 299 10.73 -11.80 12.98
C ASP A 299 11.68 -12.23 11.86
N LEU A 300 11.50 -11.61 10.69
CA LEU A 300 12.36 -11.86 9.53
C LEU A 300 13.48 -10.82 9.47
N LEU A 301 14.69 -11.29 9.26
CA LEU A 301 15.88 -10.47 9.14
C LEU A 301 16.46 -10.58 7.73
N CYS A 302 16.94 -9.45 7.21
CA CYS A 302 17.81 -9.45 6.04
C CYS A 302 19.18 -10.05 6.37
N SER A 303 19.96 -10.38 5.35
CA SER A 303 21.24 -11.06 5.49
C SER A 303 22.21 -10.32 6.42
N SER A 304 22.32 -8.99 6.29
CA SER A 304 23.17 -8.13 7.12
C SER A 304 22.71 -8.11 8.58
N CYS A 305 21.40 -7.92 8.82
CA CYS A 305 20.83 -7.91 10.16
C CYS A 305 20.96 -9.27 10.85
N TYR A 306 20.75 -10.36 10.12
CA TYR A 306 20.91 -11.72 10.62
C TYR A 306 22.37 -12.02 11.01
N GLN A 307 23.33 -11.64 10.19
CA GLN A 307 24.76 -11.82 10.50
C GLN A 307 25.17 -11.02 11.74
N SER A 308 24.73 -9.77 11.85
CA SER A 308 24.96 -8.93 13.02
C SER A 308 24.42 -9.57 14.32
N ALA A 309 23.16 -10.05 14.29
CA ALA A 309 22.53 -10.72 15.44
C ALA A 309 23.21 -12.06 15.80
N ARG A 310 23.66 -12.81 14.80
CA ARG A 310 24.41 -14.05 15.01
C ARG A 310 25.77 -13.79 15.66
N THR A 311 26.49 -12.80 15.18
CA THR A 311 27.82 -12.44 15.70
C THR A 311 27.71 -11.95 17.14
N SER A 312 26.73 -11.11 17.47
CA SER A 312 26.52 -10.65 18.84
C SER A 312 26.18 -11.79 19.80
N MET A 313 25.37 -12.77 19.38
CA MET A 313 25.10 -13.98 20.18
C MET A 313 26.36 -14.83 20.39
N ILE A 314 27.18 -15.01 19.35
CA ILE A 314 28.43 -15.78 19.46
C ILE A 314 29.39 -15.08 20.43
N ILE A 315 29.54 -13.76 20.33
CA ILE A 315 30.35 -12.95 21.23
C ILE A 315 29.81 -13.07 22.66
N LYS A 316 28.51 -12.87 22.88
CA LYS A 316 27.87 -13.02 24.19
C LYS A 316 28.09 -14.42 24.78
N LYS A 317 28.01 -15.47 23.96
CA LYS A 317 28.25 -16.85 24.41
C LYS A 317 29.74 -17.11 24.69
N LYS A 318 30.67 -16.57 23.90
CA LYS A 318 32.11 -16.78 24.10
C LYS A 318 32.67 -15.94 25.25
N LEU A 319 32.22 -14.69 25.41
CA LEU A 319 32.65 -13.79 26.48
C LEU A 319 31.87 -14.01 27.78
N GLY A 320 30.62 -14.46 27.72
CA GLY A 320 29.83 -14.85 28.90
C GLY A 320 30.33 -16.11 29.61
N PHE A 321 31.23 -16.88 29.00
CA PHE A 321 31.94 -17.99 29.63
C PHE A 321 33.13 -17.53 30.51
N LEU A 322 33.50 -16.24 30.48
CA LEU A 322 34.53 -15.67 31.36
C LEU A 322 33.97 -15.11 32.68
N HIS A 323 32.64 -15.09 32.86
CA HIS A 323 32.04 -14.93 34.18
C HIS A 323 31.84 -16.30 34.83
N THR A 324 32.85 -16.72 35.59
CA THR A 324 32.78 -17.87 36.51
C THR A 324 31.61 -17.73 37.48
N PRO A 325 30.98 -18.85 37.90
CA PRO A 325 30.12 -18.84 39.07
C PRO A 325 31.02 -18.72 40.29
N SER A 326 31.27 -17.50 40.76
CA SER A 326 31.77 -17.32 42.13
C SER A 326 30.59 -17.55 43.06
N SER A 327 30.52 -18.76 43.60
CA SER A 327 29.75 -19.07 44.79
C SER A 327 30.13 -18.13 45.93
N SER A 328 29.13 -17.86 46.77
CA SER A 328 29.15 -17.28 48.12
C SER A 328 29.49 -15.79 48.28
N ALA A 329 28.44 -14.97 48.37
CA ALA A 329 28.14 -14.29 49.63
C ALA A 329 26.64 -13.99 49.74
N THR A 330 26.05 -14.58 50.76
CA THR A 330 24.75 -14.33 51.35
C THR A 330 24.49 -12.84 51.56
N SER A 331 23.39 -12.33 50.99
CA SER A 331 22.66 -11.21 51.60
C SER A 331 21.18 -11.32 51.22
N THR A 332 20.46 -11.94 52.13
CA THR A 332 19.03 -11.73 52.40
C THR A 332 18.65 -10.26 52.29
N SER A 333 17.62 -9.93 51.50
CA SER A 333 16.50 -9.11 51.98
C SER A 333 15.40 -8.96 50.91
N THR A 334 14.22 -9.47 51.28
CA THR A 334 12.89 -8.89 51.08
C THR A 334 12.34 -8.68 49.66
N PHE A 335 11.41 -9.57 49.33
CA PHE A 335 10.04 -9.27 48.88
C PHE A 335 9.72 -7.80 48.61
N SER A 336 9.22 -7.53 47.40
CA SER A 336 7.88 -6.96 47.24
C SER A 336 7.38 -7.19 45.82
N SER A 337 6.25 -7.90 45.75
CA SER A 337 5.35 -7.96 44.62
C SER A 337 4.79 -6.57 44.33
N ALA A 338 4.78 -6.16 43.07
CA ALA A 338 3.83 -5.16 42.59
C ALA A 338 3.53 -5.43 41.11
N SER A 339 2.33 -5.95 40.90
CA SER A 339 1.62 -5.93 39.63
C SER A 339 1.43 -4.49 39.16
N SER A 340 1.69 -4.21 37.88
CA SER A 340 1.04 -3.10 37.19
C SER A 340 1.17 -3.27 35.68
N SER A 341 0.08 -3.77 35.11
CA SER A 341 -0.42 -3.42 33.80
C SER A 341 -0.27 -1.91 33.51
N SER A 342 0.23 -1.55 32.33
CA SER A 342 -0.17 -0.31 31.63
C SER A 342 0.38 -0.28 30.20
N LEU A 343 -0.56 -0.28 29.24
CA LEU A 343 -0.44 0.42 27.97
C LEU A 343 -0.11 1.89 28.22
N PRO A 344 0.51 2.62 27.26
CA PRO A 344 -0.22 3.77 26.68
C PRO A 344 0.25 4.11 25.23
N PRO A 345 -0.21 5.20 24.58
CA PRO A 345 -1.60 5.40 24.17
C PRO A 345 -1.72 5.86 22.70
N LEU A 346 -2.93 5.66 22.18
CA LEU A 346 -3.48 6.37 21.02
C LEU A 346 -3.66 7.86 21.38
N LEU A 347 -3.15 8.78 20.56
CA LEU A 347 -3.55 10.19 20.61
C LEU A 347 -3.89 10.67 19.19
N THR A 348 -5.17 10.99 19.06
CA THR A 348 -5.75 11.93 18.10
C THR A 348 -5.21 13.35 18.32
N PRO A 349 -5.36 14.23 17.33
CA PRO A 349 -5.65 15.62 17.64
C PRO A 349 -6.95 16.08 16.96
N SER A 350 -7.88 16.54 17.80
CA SER A 350 -9.02 17.37 17.42
C SER A 350 -8.60 18.81 17.21
N SER A 351 -9.26 19.44 16.24
CA SER A 351 -9.30 20.86 15.92
C SER A 351 -9.55 21.81 17.10
N SER A 352 -8.92 22.99 17.10
CA SER A 352 -9.62 24.30 16.99
C SER A 352 -8.69 25.52 17.22
N SER A 353 -8.70 26.41 16.22
CA SER A 353 -8.74 27.89 16.27
C SER A 353 -7.55 28.77 16.71
N ARG A 354 -7.10 29.53 15.69
CA ARG A 354 -6.92 31.00 15.61
C ARG A 354 -5.77 31.69 16.37
N GLN A 355 -4.78 32.15 15.59
CA GLN A 355 -4.25 33.54 15.52
C GLN A 355 -3.15 33.58 14.44
N SER A 356 -3.44 34.04 13.22
CA SER A 356 -3.02 35.33 12.66
C SER A 356 -1.58 35.79 12.98
N SER A 357 -0.69 35.74 11.99
CA SER A 357 0.27 36.80 11.72
C SER A 357 0.78 36.69 10.28
N PHE A 358 0.65 37.80 9.56
CA PHE A 358 1.22 38.05 8.25
C PHE A 358 2.75 38.17 8.36
N VAL A 359 3.52 37.44 7.54
CA VAL A 359 4.78 37.94 6.98
C VAL A 359 4.86 37.47 5.54
N ILE A 360 4.86 38.46 4.65
CA ILE A 360 5.13 38.37 3.23
C ILE A 360 6.65 38.31 3.09
N GLU A 361 7.20 37.22 2.54
CA GLU A 361 8.59 37.20 2.09
C GLU A 361 8.64 36.73 0.64
N SER A 362 8.45 37.72 -0.24
CA SER A 362 8.62 37.64 -1.68
C SER A 362 10.10 37.54 -2.02
N SER A 363 10.54 36.39 -2.51
CA SER A 363 11.84 36.26 -3.19
C SER A 363 11.69 36.66 -4.67
N PRO A 364 12.51 37.60 -5.18
CA PRO A 364 12.40 38.10 -6.53
C PRO A 364 13.00 37.12 -7.55
N THR A 365 12.18 36.71 -8.53
CA THR A 365 12.60 36.01 -9.74
C THR A 365 13.41 36.95 -10.65
N PRO A 366 14.54 36.52 -11.22
CA PRO A 366 15.32 37.34 -12.14
C PRO A 366 14.62 37.54 -13.51
N PRO A 367 14.88 38.67 -14.20
CA PRO A 367 14.25 39.01 -15.47
C PRO A 367 14.71 38.10 -16.64
N PRO A 368 13.87 37.97 -17.69
CA PRO A 368 14.18 37.16 -18.86
C PRO A 368 15.31 37.78 -19.68
N LYS A 369 16.19 36.93 -20.22
CA LYS A 369 17.23 37.34 -21.17
C LYS A 369 16.60 37.59 -22.54
N ASP A 370 16.73 38.82 -23.02
CA ASP A 370 16.41 39.22 -24.38
C ASP A 370 17.24 38.43 -25.39
N HIS A 371 16.57 37.74 -26.31
CA HIS A 371 17.18 37.23 -27.53
C HIS A 371 16.98 38.26 -28.66
N PRO A 372 18.04 38.72 -29.33
CA PRO A 372 17.90 39.63 -30.47
C PRO A 372 17.29 38.93 -31.69
N PRO A 373 16.59 39.68 -32.57
CA PRO A 373 15.91 39.12 -33.73
C PRO A 373 16.92 38.59 -34.76
N LYS A 374 16.66 37.38 -35.26
CA LYS A 374 17.37 36.84 -36.43
C LYS A 374 17.01 37.68 -37.65
N HIS A 375 18.04 38.24 -38.27
CA HIS A 375 18.01 38.87 -39.58
C HIS A 375 17.36 37.93 -40.62
N LEU A 376 16.36 38.46 -41.31
CA LEU A 376 16.01 38.05 -42.66
C LEU A 376 17.18 38.43 -43.58
N VAL A 377 17.78 37.42 -44.21
CA VAL A 377 18.66 37.58 -45.36
C VAL A 377 17.97 36.85 -46.51
N TYR A 378 17.55 37.65 -47.49
CA TYR A 378 17.16 37.36 -48.88
C TYR A 378 16.25 36.15 -49.18
#